data_AF-T1A0Y0-F1
#
_entry.id   AF-T1A0Y0-F1
#
_cell.length_a   1.000
_cell.length_b   1.000
_cell.length_c   1.000
_cell.angle_alpha   90.00
_cell.angle_beta   90.00
_cell.angle_gamma   90.00
#
_symmetry.space_group_name_H-M   'P 1'
#
loop_
_entity.id
_entity.type
_entity.pdbx_description
1 polymer ?
#
loop_
_entity_poly.entity_id
_entity_poly.type
_entity_poly.pdbx_seq_one_letter_code
_entity_poly.pdbx_strand_id
1 'polypeptide(L)'
;MARTDKKAYELSDAEQRDLVTLIQQDKPLPEKYRFILFEDKREVELVWNGKTRDVCTTVLPFQTLEHIDEPREEVGSKKEAQFDFFDQRGRQIKGWTNKLIWGDNKLILSSLKAGPLRQ
;
A
#
# COMPACT_ATOMS: atom_id res chain seq x y z
N MET A 1 -30.90 35.26 -11.18
CA MET A 1 -31.14 33.99 -11.89
C MET A 1 -31.20 32.90 -10.84
N ALA A 2 -32.34 32.18 -10.74
CA ALA A 2 -32.53 31.16 -9.71
C ALA A 2 -31.55 30.00 -9.94
N ARG A 3 -30.82 29.60 -8.90
CA ARG A 3 -30.01 28.38 -8.94
C ARG A 3 -30.97 27.21 -8.99
N THR A 4 -30.99 26.49 -10.11
CA THR A 4 -31.72 25.23 -10.19
C THR A 4 -30.95 24.21 -9.36
N ASP A 5 -31.50 23.80 -8.22
CA ASP A 5 -30.92 22.73 -7.41
C ASP A 5 -30.96 21.43 -8.22
N LYS A 6 -29.78 20.96 -8.63
CA LYS A 6 -29.64 19.66 -9.28
C LYS A 6 -29.95 18.58 -8.25
N LYS A 7 -31.01 17.82 -8.46
CA LYS A 7 -31.36 16.68 -7.60
C LYS A 7 -30.17 15.71 -7.56
N ALA A 8 -29.74 15.33 -6.36
CA ALA A 8 -28.64 14.39 -6.13
C ALA A 8 -29.00 12.94 -6.49
N TYR A 9 -30.30 12.63 -6.52
CA TYR A 9 -30.83 11.29 -6.78
C TYR A 9 -31.81 11.34 -7.96
N GLU A 10 -31.66 10.40 -8.89
CA GLU A 10 -32.62 10.15 -9.97
C GLU A 10 -33.74 9.24 -9.48
N LEU A 11 -34.59 9.77 -8.58
CA LEU A 11 -35.76 9.07 -8.05
C LEU A 11 -37.04 9.80 -8.44
N SER A 12 -38.07 9.05 -8.84
CA SER A 12 -39.43 9.58 -8.97
C SER A 12 -40.04 9.86 -7.59
N ASP A 13 -41.03 10.76 -7.54
CA ASP A 13 -41.70 11.11 -6.28
C ASP A 13 -42.42 9.92 -5.63
N ALA A 14 -42.87 8.94 -6.44
CA ALA A 14 -43.45 7.70 -5.93
C ALA A 14 -42.41 6.82 -5.26
N GLU A 15 -41.26 6.62 -5.92
CA GLU A 15 -40.17 5.81 -5.38
C GLU A 15 -39.58 6.40 -4.10
N GLN A 16 -39.53 7.72 -3.99
CA GLN A 16 -39.09 8.39 -2.77
C GLN A 16 -40.04 8.10 -1.59
N ARG A 17 -41.36 8.10 -1.80
CA ARG A 17 -42.34 7.76 -0.75
C ARG A 17 -42.27 6.30 -0.34
N ASP A 18 -42.12 5.41 -1.31
CA ASP A 18 -41.98 3.97 -1.05
C ASP A 18 -40.71 3.68 -0.24
N LEU A 19 -39.60 4.34 -0.59
CA LEU A 19 -38.34 4.27 0.17
C LEU A 19 -38.49 4.73 1.62
N VAL A 20 -39.11 5.89 1.83
CA VAL A 20 -39.36 6.40 3.19
C VAL A 20 -40.24 5.43 3.98
N THR A 21 -41.25 4.85 3.34
CA THR A 21 -42.15 3.88 3.97
C THR A 21 -41.41 2.60 4.36
N LEU A 22 -40.53 2.08 3.50
CA LEU A 22 -39.72 0.90 3.79
C LEU A 22 -38.75 1.13 4.94
N ILE A 23 -38.12 2.31 4.97
CA ILE A 23 -37.22 2.72 6.06
C ILE A 23 -37.99 2.84 7.38
N GLN A 24 -39.16 3.47 7.38
CA GLN A 24 -40.00 3.60 8.58
C GLN A 24 -40.52 2.25 9.11
N GLN A 25 -40.67 1.26 8.23
CA GLN A 25 -41.11 -0.08 8.58
C GLN A 25 -39.95 -1.02 8.97
N ASP A 26 -38.71 -0.51 9.04
CA ASP A 26 -37.49 -1.31 9.25
C ASP A 26 -37.38 -2.52 8.30
N LYS A 27 -37.87 -2.36 7.07
CA LYS A 27 -37.80 -3.40 6.03
C LYS A 27 -36.55 -3.25 5.17
N PRO A 28 -35.97 -4.37 4.69
CA PRO A 28 -34.83 -4.31 3.80
C PRO A 28 -35.20 -3.59 2.50
N LEU A 29 -34.29 -2.73 2.04
CA LEU A 29 -34.43 -1.99 0.78
C LEU A 29 -34.23 -2.93 -0.42
N PRO A 30 -35.11 -2.89 -1.44
CA PRO A 30 -34.94 -3.64 -2.68
C PRO A 30 -33.62 -3.31 -3.40
N GLU A 31 -33.06 -4.32 -4.08
CA GLU A 31 -31.76 -4.23 -4.77
C GLU A 31 -31.70 -3.07 -5.80
N LYS A 32 -32.83 -2.76 -6.45
CA LYS A 32 -32.94 -1.65 -7.42
C LYS A 32 -32.50 -0.28 -6.86
N TYR A 33 -32.61 -0.04 -5.56
CA TYR A 33 -32.22 1.22 -4.94
C TYR A 33 -30.76 1.27 -4.49
N ARG A 34 -30.06 0.13 -4.47
CA ARG A 34 -28.68 0.04 -3.99
C ARG A 34 -27.72 0.95 -4.75
N PHE A 35 -27.88 1.05 -6.06
CA PHE A 35 -27.01 1.85 -6.92
C PHE A 35 -27.45 3.31 -7.04
N ILE A 36 -28.68 3.63 -6.61
CA ILE A 36 -29.24 4.98 -6.70
C ILE A 36 -28.95 5.76 -5.41
N LEU A 37 -29.04 5.10 -4.25
CA LEU A 37 -28.93 5.76 -2.94
C LEU A 37 -27.51 6.01 -2.48
N PHE A 38 -26.56 5.19 -2.94
CA PHE A 38 -25.16 5.31 -2.57
C PHE A 38 -24.36 5.86 -3.74
N GLU A 39 -23.54 6.88 -3.46
CA GLU A 39 -22.53 7.34 -4.42
C GLU A 39 -21.65 6.14 -4.84
N ASP A 40 -21.31 6.10 -6.12
CA ASP A 40 -20.69 4.99 -6.85
C ASP A 40 -19.36 4.52 -6.20
N LYS A 41 -19.42 3.79 -5.09
CA LYS A 41 -18.27 3.04 -4.56
C LYS A 41 -18.13 1.76 -5.35
N ARG A 42 -17.65 1.93 -6.59
CA ARG A 42 -17.22 0.82 -7.45
C ARG A 42 -15.89 0.28 -6.92
N GLU A 43 -15.93 -0.41 -5.79
CA GLU A 43 -14.80 -1.22 -5.34
C GLU A 43 -14.78 -2.51 -6.19
N VAL A 44 -14.02 -2.48 -7.29
CA VAL A 44 -13.75 -3.67 -8.11
C VAL A 44 -12.56 -4.38 -7.49
N GLU A 45 -12.76 -5.61 -7.01
CA GLU A 45 -11.71 -6.45 -6.45
C GLU A 45 -11.51 -7.72 -7.29
N LEU A 46 -10.26 -8.03 -7.65
CA LEU A 46 -9.91 -9.30 -8.29
C LEU A 46 -9.90 -10.43 -7.25
N VAL A 47 -10.75 -11.45 -7.42
CA VAL A 47 -10.83 -12.61 -6.51
C VAL A 47 -10.29 -13.85 -7.19
N TRP A 48 -9.45 -14.61 -6.49
CA TRP A 48 -8.94 -15.91 -6.91
C TRP A 48 -8.81 -16.86 -5.72
N ASN A 49 -8.81 -18.16 -5.99
CA ASN A 49 -8.68 -19.18 -4.93
C ASN A 49 -7.34 -19.03 -4.19
N GLY A 50 -7.39 -18.90 -2.87
CA GLY A 50 -6.21 -18.67 -2.02
C GLY A 50 -5.84 -17.20 -1.82
N LYS A 51 -6.61 -16.24 -2.37
CA LYS A 51 -6.45 -14.83 -2.03
C LYS A 51 -6.82 -14.61 -0.56
N THR A 52 -5.82 -14.28 0.25
CA THR A 52 -6.00 -13.91 1.66
C THR A 52 -5.76 -12.41 1.82
N ARG A 53 -6.54 -11.77 2.71
CA ARG A 53 -6.34 -10.37 3.10
C ARG A 53 -5.35 -10.22 4.26
N ASP A 54 -4.78 -11.33 4.72
CA ASP A 54 -3.91 -11.36 5.89
C ASP A 54 -2.55 -10.73 5.58
N VAL A 55 -2.26 -9.63 6.28
CA VAL A 55 -0.98 -8.94 6.21
C VAL A 55 -0.06 -9.52 7.29
N CYS A 56 1.08 -10.07 6.88
CA CYS A 56 2.05 -10.58 7.84
C CYS A 56 2.68 -9.42 8.63
N THR A 57 2.56 -9.49 9.96
CA THR A 57 3.15 -8.53 10.89
C THR A 57 3.95 -9.32 11.92
N THR A 58 5.07 -9.89 11.50
CA THR A 58 5.97 -10.64 12.38
C THR A 58 7.26 -9.83 12.55
N VAL A 59 7.76 -9.75 13.78
CA VAL A 59 9.07 -9.14 14.07
C VAL A 59 10.05 -10.27 14.35
N LEU A 60 10.97 -10.49 13.42
CA LEU A 60 12.05 -11.46 13.56
C LEU A 60 13.40 -10.77 13.74
N PRO A 61 14.31 -11.39 14.51
CA PRO A 61 15.71 -10.96 14.54
C PRO A 61 16.38 -11.26 13.19
N PHE A 62 16.97 -10.25 12.56
CA PHE A 62 17.76 -10.44 11.34
C PHE A 62 19.10 -11.10 11.63
N GLN A 63 19.44 -12.10 10.81
CA GLN A 63 20.81 -12.54 10.62
C GLN A 63 21.35 -11.86 9.35
N THR A 64 22.14 -10.79 9.52
CA THR A 64 22.84 -10.15 8.40
C THR A 64 24.11 -10.96 8.14
N LEU A 65 24.22 -11.59 6.97
CA LEU A 65 25.39 -12.38 6.60
C LEU A 65 26.51 -11.51 6.03
N GLU A 66 26.16 -10.48 5.25
CA GLU A 66 27.18 -9.71 4.51
C GLU A 66 26.89 -8.22 4.45
N HIS A 67 27.95 -7.45 4.70
CA HIS A 67 28.01 -6.02 4.44
C HIS A 67 28.68 -5.82 3.09
N ILE A 68 27.96 -5.24 2.13
CA ILE A 68 28.54 -4.90 0.82
C ILE A 68 29.07 -3.48 0.94
N ASP A 69 30.27 -3.34 1.51
CA ASP A 69 30.89 -2.04 1.79
C ASP A 69 31.66 -1.47 0.59
N GLU A 70 31.98 -2.29 -0.42
CA GLU A 70 32.75 -1.86 -1.57
C GLU A 70 31.98 -2.12 -2.87
N PRO A 71 31.87 -1.12 -3.77
CA PRO A 71 31.40 -1.37 -5.13
C PRO A 71 32.32 -2.42 -5.74
N ARG A 72 31.73 -3.49 -6.28
CA ARG A 72 32.48 -4.54 -6.98
C ARG A 72 33.35 -3.86 -8.03
N GLU A 73 34.68 -4.01 -7.94
CA GLU A 73 35.56 -3.53 -9.01
C GLU A 73 35.10 -4.20 -10.30
N GLU A 74 34.48 -3.43 -11.20
CA GLU A 74 34.25 -3.90 -12.54
C GLU A 74 35.62 -4.17 -13.16
N VAL A 75 35.74 -5.29 -13.89
CA VAL A 75 37.01 -5.70 -14.51
C VAL A 75 37.37 -4.69 -15.61
N GLY A 76 38.02 -3.59 -15.23
CA GLY A 76 38.35 -2.47 -16.12
C GLY A 76 38.58 -1.11 -15.45
N SER A 77 38.15 -0.88 -14.20
CA SER A 77 38.10 0.46 -13.57
C SER A 77 39.37 0.92 -12.86
N LYS A 78 40.57 0.57 -13.35
CA LYS A 78 41.85 1.11 -12.82
C LYS A 78 41.99 2.64 -12.94
N LYS A 79 41.01 3.34 -13.52
CA LYS A 79 40.96 4.81 -13.65
C LYS A 79 40.23 5.51 -12.50
N GLU A 80 39.58 4.81 -11.59
CA GLU A 80 38.71 5.41 -10.56
C GLU A 80 39.47 5.75 -9.26
N ALA A 81 40.61 5.13 -8.99
CA ALA A 81 41.40 5.32 -7.77
C ALA A 81 41.86 6.78 -7.51
N GLN A 82 41.90 7.64 -8.53
CA GLN A 82 42.32 9.04 -8.38
C GLN A 82 41.16 10.00 -8.05
N PHE A 83 39.91 9.65 -8.40
CA PHE A 83 38.71 10.44 -8.05
C PHE A 83 38.09 9.98 -6.73
N ASP A 84 38.44 8.78 -6.29
CA ASP A 84 37.94 8.16 -5.07
C ASP A 84 38.39 8.87 -3.78
N PHE A 85 39.40 9.75 -3.84
CA PHE A 85 39.83 10.57 -2.69
C PHE A 85 38.84 11.70 -2.35
N PHE A 86 37.96 12.08 -3.29
CA PHE A 86 37.00 13.18 -3.12
C PHE A 86 35.54 12.71 -3.02
N ASP A 87 35.26 11.44 -3.28
CA ASP A 87 33.90 10.89 -3.13
C ASP A 87 33.71 10.20 -1.78
N GLN A 88 33.17 10.95 -0.82
CA GLN A 88 32.77 10.43 0.49
C GLN A 88 31.38 9.77 0.48
N ARG A 89 30.70 9.69 -0.67
CA ARG A 89 29.34 9.17 -0.78
C ARG A 89 29.28 7.67 -1.05
N GLY A 90 30.37 7.07 -1.53
CA GLY A 90 30.44 5.66 -1.93
C GLY A 90 31.02 4.71 -0.89
N ARG A 91 31.88 5.18 0.04
CA ARG A 91 32.44 4.36 1.12
C ARG A 91 31.75 4.66 2.44
N GLN A 92 31.38 3.60 3.14
CA GLN A 92 30.48 3.70 4.28
C GLN A 92 31.15 4.35 5.49
N ILE A 93 30.69 5.56 5.85
CA ILE A 93 31.21 6.32 7.00
C ILE A 93 30.46 5.97 8.30
N LYS A 94 29.20 5.51 8.22
CA LYS A 94 28.30 4.98 9.30
C LYS A 94 26.93 4.56 8.72
N GLY A 95 26.23 3.56 9.30
CA GLY A 95 24.77 3.35 9.13
C GLY A 95 24.30 2.12 8.32
N TRP A 96 23.06 2.18 7.80
CA TRP A 96 22.36 1.15 6.98
C TRP A 96 22.29 1.55 5.51
N THR A 97 23.42 1.68 4.82
CA THR A 97 23.40 2.11 3.42
C THR A 97 23.10 0.95 2.46
N ASN A 98 23.85 -0.15 2.53
CA ASN A 98 23.68 -1.32 1.69
C ASN A 98 23.82 -2.61 2.52
N LYS A 99 22.81 -3.50 2.49
CA LYS A 99 22.87 -4.79 3.21
C LYS A 99 22.34 -5.93 2.35
N LEU A 100 23.01 -7.07 2.42
CA LEU A 100 22.51 -8.33 1.89
C LEU A 100 21.87 -9.14 3.03
N ILE A 101 20.56 -9.40 2.91
CA ILE A 101 19.78 -10.14 3.90
C ILE A 101 19.28 -11.43 3.23
N TRP A 102 19.56 -12.57 3.86
CA TRP A 102 19.09 -13.87 3.39
C TRP A 102 17.86 -14.31 4.20
N GLY A 103 16.77 -14.66 3.52
CA GLY A 103 15.54 -15.14 4.16
C GLY A 103 14.30 -15.02 3.28
N ASP A 104 13.13 -15.36 3.84
CA ASP A 104 11.84 -15.15 3.17
C ASP A 104 11.48 -13.65 3.16
N ASN A 105 11.34 -13.08 1.97
CA ASN A 105 11.00 -11.68 1.74
C ASN A 105 9.76 -11.21 2.54
N LYS A 106 8.73 -12.05 2.70
CA LYS A 106 7.51 -11.68 3.44
C LYS A 106 7.81 -11.42 4.92
N LEU A 107 8.66 -12.24 5.51
CA LEU A 107 9.08 -12.11 6.91
C LEU A 107 10.10 -11.00 7.11
N ILE A 108 11.02 -10.82 6.15
CA ILE A 108 12.00 -9.74 6.19
C ILE A 108 11.32 -8.37 6.10
N LEU A 109 10.40 -8.18 5.16
CA LEU A 109 9.69 -6.91 4.99
C LEU A 109 8.80 -6.57 6.18
N SER A 110 8.10 -7.55 6.74
CA SER A 110 7.29 -7.34 7.95
C SER A 110 8.16 -6.94 9.15
N SER A 111 9.34 -7.55 9.28
CA SER A 111 10.31 -7.23 10.34
C SER A 111 10.98 -5.88 10.13
N LEU A 112 11.22 -5.43 8.90
CA LEU A 112 11.77 -4.09 8.62
C LEU A 112 10.76 -2.99 8.91
N LYS A 113 9.48 -3.24 8.63
CA LYS A 113 8.39 -2.30 8.89
C LYS A 113 8.07 -2.16 10.37
N ALA A 114 8.00 -3.27 11.10
CA ALA A 114 7.52 -3.31 12.49
C ALA A 114 8.63 -3.49 13.53
N GLY A 115 9.85 -3.80 13.10
CA GLY A 115 11.00 -3.95 13.98
C GLY A 115 11.51 -2.61 14.52
N PRO A 116 12.34 -2.63 15.57
CA PRO A 116 12.92 -1.42 16.13
C PRO A 116 13.74 -0.69 15.06
N LEU A 117 13.55 0.62 14.94
CA LEU A 117 14.42 1.50 14.14
C LEU A 117 15.84 1.39 14.71
N ARG A 118 16.71 0.68 13.99
CA ARG A 118 18.11 0.47 14.39
C ARG A 118 18.88 1.76 14.09
N GLN A 119 19.23 2.50 15.13
CA GLN A 119 20.11 3.69 15.05
C GLN A 119 21.52 3.31 14.58
#